data_AF-H2AUU4-F1
#
_entry.id   AF-H2AUU4-F1
#
_cell.length_a   1.000
_cell.length_b   1.000
_cell.length_c   1.000
_cell.angle_alpha   90.00
_cell.angle_beta   90.00
_cell.angle_gamma   90.00
#
_symmetry.space_group_name_H-M   'P 1'
#
loop_
_entity.id
_entity.type
_entity.pdbx_description
1 polymer ?
#
loop_
_entity_poly.entity_id
_entity_poly.type
_entity_poly.pdbx_seq_one_letter_code
_entity_poly.pdbx_strand_id
1 'polypeptide(L)'
;MNDKITFLPPEPITLLDEENDEEDGHETRVRSSSAVNAAFRICKISVDNFTMVKGDKGTKFGVWKVTSILEHRQKGGNRSIETFRRYSDFVILRENILVNLQGTNIKIPELPSTVPWYKCWKYQEINYDHTWLNERRKGLEYFINFVILNERIFNVCKDLIITFLKN
;
A
#
# COMPACT_ATOMS: atom_id res chain seq x y z
N MET A 1 -42.48 22.13 18.36
CA MET A 1 -42.78 21.24 17.22
C MET A 1 -41.55 20.36 17.06
N ASN A 2 -41.64 19.10 17.47
CA ASN A 2 -40.51 18.17 17.50
C ASN A 2 -40.68 17.16 16.36
N ASP A 3 -39.89 17.32 15.30
CA ASP A 3 -39.85 16.36 14.20
C ASP A 3 -39.07 15.11 14.64
N LYS A 4 -39.82 14.03 14.88
CA LYS A 4 -39.24 12.70 15.10
C LYS A 4 -38.83 12.14 13.73
N ILE A 5 -37.52 12.08 13.48
CA ILE A 5 -36.97 11.35 12.32
C ILE A 5 -37.08 9.86 12.63
N THR A 6 -37.99 9.18 11.94
CA THR A 6 -38.14 7.72 11.98
C THR A 6 -37.05 7.09 11.13
N PHE A 7 -36.03 6.51 11.77
CA PHE A 7 -35.04 5.68 11.09
C PHE A 7 -35.68 4.33 10.74
N LEU A 8 -35.89 4.09 9.44
CA LEU A 8 -36.20 2.75 8.96
C LEU A 8 -34.88 1.99 8.72
N PRO A 9 -34.77 0.74 9.18
CA PRO A 9 -33.60 -0.08 8.88
C PRO A 9 -33.54 -0.33 7.36
N PRO A 10 -32.33 -0.45 6.78
CA PRO A 10 -32.19 -0.76 5.37
C PRO A 10 -32.80 -2.12 5.06
N GLU A 11 -33.51 -2.20 3.93
CA GLU A 11 -34.08 -3.47 3.47
C GLU A 11 -32.96 -4.49 3.18
N PRO A 12 -33.15 -5.76 3.55
CA PRO A 12 -32.18 -6.81 3.30
C PRO A 12 -32.01 -7.03 1.79
N ILE A 13 -30.76 -7.10 1.34
CA ILE A 13 -30.43 -7.35 -0.06
C ILE A 13 -30.74 -8.82 -0.37
N THR A 14 -31.70 -9.06 -1.26
CA THR A 14 -31.92 -10.36 -1.90
C THR A 14 -30.92 -10.55 -3.03
N LEU A 15 -30.04 -11.55 -2.88
CA LEU A 15 -29.22 -12.04 -3.98
C LEU A 15 -30.15 -12.72 -4.98
N LEU A 16 -30.21 -12.21 -6.21
CA LEU A 16 -30.84 -12.90 -7.31
C LEU A 16 -29.91 -14.06 -7.72
N ASP A 17 -30.29 -15.27 -7.33
CA ASP A 17 -29.73 -16.48 -7.93
C ASP A 17 -30.37 -16.63 -9.31
N GLU A 18 -29.66 -16.19 -10.35
CA GLU A 18 -29.96 -16.61 -11.73
C GLU A 18 -29.47 -18.06 -11.90
N GLU A 19 -30.23 -19.00 -11.33
CA GLU A 19 -30.20 -20.41 -11.72
C GLU A 19 -30.92 -20.55 -13.06
N ASN A 20 -30.15 -20.55 -14.15
CA ASN A 20 -30.60 -21.17 -15.38
C ASN A 20 -29.84 -22.50 -15.49
N ASP A 21 -30.46 -23.54 -14.93
CA ASP A 21 -30.05 -24.94 -15.07
C ASP A 21 -30.12 -25.35 -16.54
N GLU A 22 -29.01 -25.85 -17.11
CA GLU A 22 -28.98 -27.11 -17.86
C GLU A 22 -27.55 -27.72 -17.78
N GLU A 23 -27.47 -28.78 -16.98
CA GLU A 23 -26.63 -30.00 -17.03
C GLU A 23 -25.08 -29.97 -17.05
N ASP A 24 -24.58 -30.55 -15.94
CA ASP A 24 -23.52 -31.56 -15.80
C ASP A 24 -22.03 -31.15 -15.83
N GLY A 25 -21.30 -31.62 -14.81
CA GLY A 25 -19.83 -31.48 -14.70
C GLY A 25 -19.35 -30.85 -13.39
N HIS A 26 -19.13 -31.70 -12.39
CA HIS A 26 -18.37 -31.40 -11.17
C HIS A 26 -16.99 -30.78 -11.46
N GLU A 27 -16.86 -29.47 -11.33
CA GLU A 27 -15.57 -28.84 -11.01
C GLU A 27 -15.80 -27.72 -9.98
N THR A 28 -15.21 -27.91 -8.80
CA THR A 28 -15.14 -26.93 -7.74
C THR A 28 -14.34 -25.72 -8.25
N ARG A 29 -15.03 -24.76 -8.88
CA ARG A 29 -14.45 -23.47 -9.26
C ARG A 29 -14.05 -22.74 -7.99
N VAL A 30 -12.79 -22.93 -7.61
CA VAL A 30 -12.05 -21.98 -6.77
C VAL A 30 -12.26 -20.63 -7.43
N ARG A 31 -13.13 -19.79 -6.84
CA ARG A 31 -13.37 -18.41 -7.27
C ARG A 31 -12.04 -17.69 -7.13
N SER A 32 -11.29 -17.72 -8.22
CA SER A 32 -10.01 -17.06 -8.36
C SER A 32 -10.28 -15.59 -8.06
N SER A 33 -9.68 -15.07 -7.00
CA SER A 33 -9.78 -13.68 -6.51
C SER A 33 -9.21 -12.64 -7.49
N SER A 34 -9.07 -13.02 -8.76
CA SER A 34 -8.39 -12.34 -9.84
C SER A 34 -9.31 -11.39 -10.63
N ALA A 35 -10.63 -11.61 -10.65
CA ALA A 35 -11.55 -10.77 -11.43
C ALA A 35 -11.69 -9.35 -10.85
N VAL A 36 -11.76 -9.19 -9.52
CA VAL A 36 -11.88 -7.87 -8.88
C VAL A 36 -10.57 -7.07 -8.95
N ASN A 37 -9.42 -7.77 -8.95
CA ASN A 37 -8.10 -7.14 -9.03
C ASN A 37 -7.69 -6.76 -10.47
N ALA A 38 -8.38 -7.26 -11.50
CA ALA A 38 -8.07 -6.94 -12.90
C ALA A 38 -8.56 -5.54 -13.33
N ALA A 39 -9.48 -4.95 -12.57
CA ALA A 39 -10.12 -3.68 -12.93
C ALA A 39 -9.24 -2.45 -12.68
N PHE A 40 -8.25 -2.54 -11.79
CA PHE A 40 -7.44 -1.39 -11.35
C PHE A 40 -5.95 -1.58 -11.63
N ARG A 41 -5.29 -0.51 -12.05
CA ARG A 41 -3.82 -0.42 -12.11
C ARG A 41 -3.32 0.59 -11.09
N ILE A 42 -2.18 0.30 -10.45
CA ILE A 42 -1.49 1.28 -9.60
C ILE A 42 -0.75 2.24 -10.54
N CYS A 43 -1.07 3.54 -10.49
CA CYS A 43 -0.48 4.53 -11.38
C CYS A 43 0.67 5.28 -10.72
N LYS A 44 0.48 5.65 -9.44
CA LYS A 44 1.43 6.44 -8.68
C LYS A 44 1.27 6.13 -7.21
N ILE A 45 2.36 6.21 -6.47
CA ILE A 45 2.34 6.22 -5.02
C ILE A 45 2.87 7.57 -4.54
N SER A 46 2.15 8.25 -3.63
CA SER A 46 2.70 9.40 -2.90
C SER A 46 3.17 8.96 -1.52
N VAL A 47 4.26 9.55 -1.06
CA VAL A 47 4.71 9.45 0.32
C VAL A 47 4.58 10.85 0.91
N ASP A 48 3.69 10.99 1.88
CA ASP A 48 3.25 12.27 2.43
C ASP A 48 3.73 12.43 3.87
N ASN A 49 2.88 12.98 4.75
CA ASN A 49 3.27 13.45 6.07
C ASN A 49 3.94 12.36 6.92
N PHE A 50 5.01 12.78 7.61
CA PHE A 50 5.61 12.04 8.70
C PHE A 50 4.80 12.27 9.98
N THR A 51 4.38 11.19 10.63
CA THR A 51 3.64 11.24 11.88
C THR A 51 4.33 10.36 12.93
N MET A 52 4.43 10.86 14.16
CA MET A 52 4.91 10.08 15.29
C MET A 52 3.73 9.36 15.94
N VAL A 53 3.76 8.03 15.98
CA VAL A 53 2.75 7.19 16.61
C VAL A 53 3.26 6.69 17.96
N LYS A 54 2.38 6.61 18.96
CA LYS A 54 2.65 5.99 20.25
C LYS A 54 2.24 4.53 20.21
N GLY A 55 3.16 3.62 20.52
CA GLY A 55 2.89 2.20 20.71
C GLY A 55 2.43 1.88 22.13
N ASP A 56 1.97 0.65 22.32
CA ASP A 56 1.28 0.16 23.52
C ASP A 56 2.11 0.23 24.82
N LYS A 57 3.43 0.37 24.72
CA LYS A 57 4.36 0.46 25.85
C LYS A 57 4.99 1.86 26.02
N GLY A 58 4.35 2.90 25.48
CA GLY A 58 4.87 4.27 25.50
C GLY A 58 6.06 4.52 24.56
N THR A 59 6.44 3.52 23.76
CA THR A 59 7.40 3.67 22.67
C THR A 59 6.84 4.59 21.60
N LYS A 60 7.67 5.47 21.03
CA LYS A 60 7.26 6.35 19.93
C LYS A 60 8.02 5.95 18.68
N PHE A 61 7.34 5.85 17.55
CA PHE A 61 7.98 5.56 16.26
C PHE A 61 7.34 6.39 15.15
N GLY A 62 8.18 6.73 14.17
CA GLY A 62 7.78 7.53 13.01
C GLY A 62 7.21 6.66 11.89
N VAL A 63 6.09 7.09 11.33
CA VAL A 63 5.47 6.49 10.15
C VAL A 63 5.26 7.54 9.07
N TRP A 64 5.27 7.09 7.83
CA TRP A 64 4.97 7.86 6.64
C TRP A 64 3.60 7.45 6.11
N LYS A 65 2.76 8.43 5.76
CA LYS A 65 1.55 8.17 5.00
C LYS A 65 1.92 7.80 3.56
N VAL A 66 1.47 6.63 3.10
CA VAL A 66 1.71 6.11 1.75
C VAL A 66 0.36 5.99 1.05
N THR A 67 0.14 6.80 0.01
CA THR A 67 -1.11 6.83 -0.74
C THR A 67 -0.91 6.23 -2.13
N SER A 68 -1.58 5.12 -2.42
CA SER A 68 -1.58 4.48 -3.74
C SER A 68 -2.75 5.00 -4.56
N ILE A 69 -2.46 5.62 -5.70
CA ILE A 69 -3.47 6.08 -6.66
C ILE A 69 -3.72 4.96 -7.65
N LEU A 70 -4.96 4.50 -7.68
CA LEU A 70 -5.47 3.43 -8.53
C LEU A 70 -6.35 4.02 -9.63
N GLU A 71 -6.13 3.59 -10.86
CA GLU A 71 -6.96 3.97 -12.00
C GLU A 71 -7.73 2.76 -12.50
N HIS A 72 -9.03 2.95 -12.72
CA HIS A 72 -9.88 1.89 -13.28
C HIS A 72 -9.66 1.79 -14.78
N ARG A 73 -9.31 0.59 -15.27
CA ARG A 73 -8.94 0.36 -16.69
C ARG A 73 -10.04 0.69 -17.70
N GLN A 74 -11.31 0.60 -17.31
CA GLN A 74 -12.46 0.74 -18.23
C GLN A 74 -13.42 1.89 -17.90
N LYS A 75 -13.26 2.57 -16.76
CA LYS A 75 -14.19 3.63 -16.30
C LYS A 75 -13.32 4.76 -15.81
N GLY A 76 -13.52 5.98 -16.31
CA GLY A 76 -12.79 7.15 -15.82
C GLY A 76 -13.09 7.35 -14.34
N GLY A 77 -12.16 7.01 -13.46
CA GLY A 77 -12.34 7.07 -12.02
C GLY A 77 -11.08 6.65 -11.28
N ASN A 78 -10.61 7.54 -10.40
CA ASN A 78 -9.46 7.28 -9.55
C ASN A 78 -9.94 6.84 -8.16
N ARG A 79 -9.34 5.77 -7.64
CA ARG A 79 -9.45 5.38 -6.23
C ARG A 79 -8.11 5.58 -5.56
N SER A 80 -8.10 5.81 -4.26
CA SER A 80 -6.87 5.89 -3.48
C SER A 80 -6.91 4.93 -2.31
N ILE A 81 -5.80 4.26 -2.03
CA ILE A 81 -5.59 3.46 -0.83
C ILE A 81 -4.53 4.16 0.02
N GLU A 82 -4.83 4.38 1.30
CA GLU A 82 -3.89 5.00 2.24
C GLU A 82 -3.40 3.96 3.23
N THR A 83 -2.09 3.91 3.45
CA THR A 83 -1.43 3.06 4.45
C THR A 83 -0.37 3.85 5.20
N PHE A 84 0.13 3.30 6.31
CA PHE A 84 1.19 3.92 7.11
C PHE A 84 2.39 3.00 7.22
N ARG A 85 3.58 3.50 6.86
CA ARG A 85 4.80 2.69 6.77
C ARG A 85 5.95 3.33 7.51
N ARG A 86 6.70 2.53 8.27
CA ARG A 86 7.98 2.95 8.85
C ARG A 86 9.05 2.90 7.78
N TYR A 87 10.13 3.66 7.98
CA TYR A 87 11.31 3.57 7.11
C TYR A 87 11.85 2.13 7.01
N SER A 88 11.85 1.39 8.13
CA SER A 88 12.28 -0.02 8.16
C SER A 88 11.46 -0.91 7.23
N ASP A 89 10.18 -0.61 7.01
CA ASP A 89 9.33 -1.42 6.14
C ASP A 89 9.75 -1.25 4.66
N PHE A 90 10.22 -0.07 4.27
CA PHE A 90 10.82 0.16 2.95
C PHE A 90 12.16 -0.57 2.79
N VAL A 91 12.97 -0.64 3.85
CA VAL A 91 14.24 -1.38 3.85
C VAL A 91 13.98 -2.86 3.60
N ILE A 92 13.07 -3.47 4.37
CA ILE A 92 12.68 -4.88 4.21
C ILE A 92 12.15 -5.13 2.80
N LEU A 93 11.29 -4.23 2.27
CA LEU A 93 10.79 -4.34 0.91
C LEU A 93 11.94 -4.34 -0.12
N ARG A 94 12.88 -3.40 -0.02
CA ARG A 94 14.03 -3.30 -0.94
C ARG A 94 14.91 -4.54 -0.88
N GLU A 95 15.21 -5.03 0.31
CA GLU A 95 16.03 -6.23 0.50
C GLU A 95 15.37 -7.45 -0.15
N ASN A 96 14.07 -7.65 0.06
CA ASN A 96 13.33 -8.74 -0.56
C ASN A 96 13.26 -8.62 -2.10
N ILE A 97 13.10 -7.39 -2.63
CA ILE A 97 13.18 -7.16 -4.08
C ILE A 97 14.55 -7.52 -4.63
N LEU A 98 15.63 -7.14 -3.94
CA LEU A 98 17.00 -7.48 -4.37
C LEU A 98 17.23 -8.98 -4.38
N VAL A 99 16.72 -9.71 -3.37
CA VAL A 99 16.77 -11.17 -3.32
C VAL A 99 16.04 -11.79 -4.51
N ASN A 100 14.83 -11.32 -4.82
CA ASN A 100 14.04 -11.85 -5.94
C ASN A 100 14.62 -11.50 -7.32
N LEU A 101 15.44 -10.45 -7.41
CA LEU A 101 16.08 -10.00 -8.65
C LEU A 101 17.53 -10.48 -8.80
N GLN A 102 18.00 -11.36 -7.91
CA GLN A 102 19.33 -11.96 -8.03
C GLN A 102 19.51 -12.60 -9.43
N GLY A 103 20.60 -12.25 -10.11
CA GLY A 103 20.89 -12.70 -11.47
C GLY A 103 20.32 -11.81 -12.58
N THR A 104 19.56 -10.77 -12.26
CA THR A 104 19.15 -9.74 -13.23
C THR A 104 20.12 -8.56 -13.23
N ASN A 105 20.25 -7.86 -14.37
CA ASN A 105 21.06 -6.64 -14.47
C ASN A 105 20.27 -5.37 -14.11
N ILE A 106 19.21 -5.50 -13.30
CA ILE A 106 18.33 -4.38 -12.94
C ILE A 106 18.90 -3.69 -11.69
N LYS A 107 19.25 -2.40 -11.82
CA LYS A 107 19.72 -1.60 -10.70
C LYS A 107 18.54 -0.98 -9.96
N ILE A 108 18.38 -1.36 -8.68
CA ILE A 108 17.36 -0.80 -7.80
C ILE A 108 17.94 0.44 -7.09
N PRO A 109 17.22 1.59 -7.10
CA PRO A 109 17.61 2.78 -6.36
C PRO A 109 17.94 2.49 -4.91
N GLU A 110 18.93 3.22 -4.38
CA GLU A 110 19.20 3.21 -2.94
C GLU A 110 18.10 3.94 -2.18
N LEU A 111 17.87 3.52 -0.94
CA LEU A 111 17.00 4.24 -0.03
C LEU A 111 17.76 5.44 0.56
N PRO A 112 17.05 6.54 0.89
CA PRO A 112 17.65 7.67 1.57
C PRO A 112 18.30 7.23 2.89
N SER A 113 19.44 7.82 3.23
CA SER A 113 20.29 7.37 4.35
C SER A 113 19.51 7.18 5.66
N THR A 114 19.93 6.21 6.48
CA THR A 114 19.46 6.07 7.86
C THR A 114 19.84 7.30 8.67
N VAL A 115 19.00 7.69 9.63
CA VAL A 115 19.28 8.90 10.43
C VAL A 115 20.38 8.63 11.45
N PRO A 116 21.26 9.61 11.72
CA PRO A 116 22.28 9.48 12.76
C PRO A 116 21.69 9.11 14.14
N TRP A 117 20.54 9.69 14.51
CA TRP A 117 19.93 9.52 15.83
C TRP A 117 19.13 8.22 16.01
N TYR A 118 18.91 7.44 14.95
CA TYR A 118 18.37 6.08 15.07
C TYR A 118 19.32 5.19 15.90
N LYS A 119 20.63 5.50 15.89
CA LYS A 119 21.64 4.84 16.72
C LYS A 119 21.63 5.33 18.17
N CYS A 120 21.13 6.54 18.43
CA CYS A 120 21.26 7.21 19.74
C CYS A 120 20.02 7.05 20.64
N TRP A 121 18.96 6.37 20.20
CA TRP A 121 17.72 6.11 20.96
C TRP A 121 17.03 7.35 21.57
N LYS A 122 17.43 8.56 21.16
CA LYS A 122 16.92 9.85 21.62
C LYS A 122 15.72 10.31 20.79
N TYR A 123 14.74 9.42 20.60
CA TYR A 123 13.48 9.75 19.91
C TYR A 123 12.68 10.86 20.60
N GLN A 124 12.98 11.16 21.87
CA GLN A 124 12.32 12.22 22.62
C GLN A 124 12.98 13.59 22.42
N GLU A 125 14.20 13.64 21.89
CA GLU A 125 15.00 14.86 21.70
C GLU A 125 15.13 15.25 20.22
N ILE A 126 14.28 14.69 19.36
CA ILE A 126 14.36 14.88 17.90
C ILE A 126 14.10 16.34 17.57
N ASN A 127 15.15 17.03 17.13
CA ASN A 127 14.97 18.20 16.30
C ASN A 127 14.52 17.69 14.92
N TYR A 128 13.24 17.90 14.59
CA TYR A 128 12.66 17.51 13.31
C TYR A 128 13.23 18.42 12.24
N ASP A 129 14.43 18.12 11.75
CA ASP A 129 14.95 18.80 10.57
C ASP A 129 14.00 18.50 9.41
N HIS A 130 13.14 19.49 9.13
CA HIS A 130 12.13 19.43 8.09
C HIS A 130 12.76 19.24 6.71
N THR A 131 13.99 19.71 6.51
CA THR A 131 14.75 19.53 5.28
C THR A 131 15.06 18.06 5.10
N TRP A 132 15.68 17.44 6.12
CA TRP A 132 16.01 16.03 6.11
C TRP A 132 14.77 15.14 5.97
N LEU A 133 13.68 15.44 6.69
CA LEU A 133 12.42 14.70 6.56
C LEU A 133 11.88 14.78 5.13
N ASN A 134 11.90 15.96 4.51
CA ASN A 134 11.42 16.13 3.15
C ASN A 134 12.31 15.42 2.11
N GLU A 135 13.63 15.44 2.29
CA GLU A 135 14.56 14.69 1.44
C GLU A 135 14.32 13.18 1.53
N ARG A 136 14.16 12.68 2.76
CA ARG A 136 13.82 11.27 2.97
C ARG A 136 12.47 10.92 2.34
N ARG A 137 11.45 11.76 2.53
CA ARG A 137 10.12 11.58 1.91
C ARG A 137 10.24 11.44 0.39
N LYS A 138 10.97 12.35 -0.26
CA LYS A 138 11.23 12.32 -1.72
C LYS A 138 11.95 11.05 -2.14
N GLY A 139 12.97 10.62 -1.38
CA GLY A 139 13.72 9.39 -1.67
C GLY A 139 12.85 8.13 -1.57
N LEU A 140 11.97 8.06 -0.56
CA LEU A 140 11.02 6.95 -0.41
C LEU A 140 9.98 6.94 -1.55
N GLU A 141 9.43 8.11 -1.90
CA GLU A 141 8.51 8.27 -3.03
C GLU A 141 9.17 7.85 -4.35
N TYR A 142 10.40 8.29 -4.59
CA TYR A 142 11.17 7.92 -5.78
C TYR A 142 11.40 6.41 -5.86
N PHE A 143 11.87 5.79 -4.78
CA PHE A 143 12.12 4.36 -4.72
C PHE A 143 10.86 3.54 -5.04
N ILE A 144 9.74 3.83 -4.37
CA ILE A 144 8.54 3.01 -4.56
C ILE A 144 7.92 3.21 -5.95
N ASN A 145 7.94 4.44 -6.48
CA ASN A 145 7.47 4.69 -7.86
C ASN A 145 8.37 4.00 -8.89
N PHE A 146 9.69 3.98 -8.69
CA PHE A 146 10.60 3.24 -9.56
C PHE A 146 10.25 1.75 -9.62
N VAL A 147 9.95 1.15 -8.45
CA VAL A 147 9.57 -0.25 -8.33
C VAL A 147 8.25 -0.55 -9.03
N ILE A 148 7.21 0.28 -8.84
CA ILE A 148 5.90 0.03 -9.45
C ILE A 148 5.83 0.34 -10.94
N LEU A 149 6.61 1.30 -11.44
CA LEU A 149 6.60 1.70 -12.85
C LEU A 149 7.47 0.79 -13.71
N ASN A 150 8.39 0.04 -13.12
CA ASN A 150 9.18 -0.95 -13.84
C ASN A 150 8.43 -2.29 -13.89
N GLU A 151 7.82 -2.59 -15.03
CA GLU A 151 7.02 -3.81 -15.21
C GLU A 151 7.76 -5.10 -14.87
N ARG A 152 9.06 -5.17 -15.15
CA ARG A 152 9.86 -6.38 -14.85
C ARG A 152 9.97 -6.59 -13.34
N ILE A 153 10.28 -5.52 -12.60
CA ILE A 153 10.35 -5.57 -11.13
C ILE A 153 8.96 -5.89 -10.58
N PHE A 154 7.94 -5.16 -11.04
CA PHE A 154 6.57 -5.29 -10.55
C PHE A 154 6.03 -6.71 -10.75
N ASN A 155 6.25 -7.33 -11.91
CA ASN A 155 5.76 -8.67 -12.19
C ASN A 155 6.45 -9.74 -11.33
N VAL A 156 7.77 -9.63 -11.12
CA VAL A 156 8.54 -10.58 -10.30
C VAL A 156 8.22 -10.42 -8.81
N CYS A 157 8.00 -9.19 -8.35
CA CYS A 157 7.82 -8.85 -6.93
C CYS A 157 6.37 -8.48 -6.58
N LYS A 158 5.40 -8.88 -7.40
CA LYS A 158 4.01 -8.42 -7.32
C LYS A 158 3.41 -8.62 -5.93
N ASP A 159 3.58 -9.81 -5.36
CA ASP A 159 2.99 -10.15 -4.06
C ASP A 159 3.61 -9.35 -2.91
N LEU A 160 4.93 -9.10 -2.96
CA LEU A 160 5.64 -8.26 -1.99
C LEU A 160 5.13 -6.82 -2.03
N ILE A 161 4.99 -6.26 -3.24
CA ILE A 161 4.52 -4.89 -3.45
C ILE A 161 3.07 -4.76 -2.98
N ILE A 162 2.19 -5.68 -3.39
CA ILE A 162 0.78 -5.65 -2.98
C ILE A 162 0.65 -5.79 -1.46
N THR A 163 1.42 -6.67 -0.83
CA THR A 163 1.44 -6.82 0.63
C THR A 163 1.88 -5.54 1.32
N PHE A 164 2.92 -4.87 0.78
CA PHE A 164 3.39 -3.59 1.28
C PHE A 164 2.36 -2.46 1.13
N LEU A 165 1.36 -2.56 0.24
CA LEU A 165 0.36 -1.50 0.01
C LEU A 165 -1.00 -1.77 0.67
N LYS A 166 -1.20 -2.93 1.29
CA LYS A 166 -2.51 -3.35 1.85
C LYS A 166 -2.63 -3.23 3.37
N ASN A 167 -1.55 -3.42 4.12
CA ASN A 167 -1.56 -3.58 5.60
C ASN A 167 -0.76 -2.52 6.33
#